data_AF-D8FET1-F1
#
_entry.id   AF-D8FET1-F1
#
_cell.length_a   1.000
_cell.length_b   1.000
_cell.length_c   1.000
_cell.angle_alpha   90.00
_cell.angle_beta   90.00
_cell.angle_gamma   90.00
#
_symmetry.space_group_name_H-M   'P 1'
#
loop_
_entity.id
_entity.type
_entity.pdbx_description
1 polymer ?
#
loop_
_entity_poly.entity_id
_entity_poly.type
_entity_poly.pdbx_seq_one_letter_code
_entity_poly.pdbx_strand_id
1 'polypeptide(L)' 'MSWKIDAAFRQAAYKVILRAKQTGTFVVIWEDDQIKEVPPEELELRMLSKKR' A
#
# COMPACT_ATOMS: atom_id res chain seq x y z
N MET A 1 -7.10 6.39 -20.70
CA MET A 1 -6.29 7.22 -19.78
C MET A 1 -6.19 6.61 -18.38
N SER A 2 -7.31 6.11 -17.80
CA SER A 2 -7.40 5.62 -16.41
C SER A 2 -6.29 4.64 -15.99
N TRP A 3 -5.98 3.63 -16.81
CA TRP A 3 -5.03 2.58 -16.43
C TRP A 3 -3.62 3.09 -16.10
N LYS A 4 -3.16 4.19 -16.75
CA LYS A 4 -1.85 4.79 -16.46
C LYS A 4 -1.84 5.47 -15.09
N ILE A 5 -2.95 6.11 -14.76
CA ILE A 5 -3.15 6.79 -13.48
C ILE A 5 -3.20 5.75 -12.36
N ASP A 6 -3.95 4.67 -12.55
CA ASP A 6 -4.03 3.55 -11.60
C ASP A 6 -2.66 2.90 -11.38
N ALA A 7 -1.86 2.73 -12.44
CA ALA A 7 -0.50 2.21 -12.35
C ALA A 7 0.44 3.15 -11.56
N ALA A 8 0.34 4.46 -11.78
CA ALA A 8 1.13 5.45 -11.06
C ALA A 8 0.80 5.45 -9.56
N PHE A 9 -0.48 5.38 -9.19
CA PHE A 9 -0.90 5.28 -7.79
C PHE A 9 -0.41 3.99 -7.12
N ARG A 10 -0.51 2.84 -7.80
CA ARG A 10 0.03 1.57 -7.28
C ARG A 10 1.54 1.65 -7.07
N GLN A 11 2.27 2.27 -8.00
CA GLN A 11 3.72 2.43 -7.87
C GLN A 11 4.10 3.36 -6.71
N ALA A 12 3.36 4.45 -6.50
CA ALA A 12 3.58 5.36 -5.38
C ALA A 12 3.31 4.65 -4.03
N ALA A 13 2.19 3.94 -3.92
CA ALA A 13 1.84 3.17 -2.73
C ALA A 13 2.91 2.11 -2.40
N TYR A 14 3.41 1.39 -3.41
CA TYR A 14 4.48 0.41 -3.22
C TYR A 14 5.76 1.03 -2.60
N LYS A 15 6.16 2.22 -3.07
CA LYS A 15 7.33 2.93 -2.52
C LYS A 15 7.13 3.32 -1.06
N VAL A 16 5.93 3.74 -0.67
CA VAL A 16 5.59 4.09 0.72
C VAL A 16 5.70 2.85 1.62
N ILE A 17 5.11 1.73 1.21
CA ILE A 17 5.16 0.45 1.95
C ILE A 17 6.62 -0.01 2.13
N LEU A 18 7.41 0.03 1.05
CA LEU A 18 8.82 -0.36 1.11
C LEU A 18 9.62 0.52 2.10
N ARG A 19 9.37 1.84 2.10
CA ARG A 19 10.04 2.75 3.02
C ARG A 19 9.64 2.49 4.46
N ALA A 20 8.36 2.28 4.72
CA ALA A 20 7.81 1.98 6.04
C ALA A 20 8.40 0.68 6.62
N LYS A 21 8.57 -0.35 5.77
CA LYS A 21 9.26 -1.60 6.13
C LYS A 21 10.69 -1.38 6.58
N GLN A 22 11.44 -0.57 5.83
CA GLN A 22 12.85 -0.25 6.16
C GLN A 22 12.99 0.51 7.49
N THR A 23 11.98 1.28 7.89
CA THR A 23 12.00 2.09 9.10
C THR A 23 11.23 1.47 10.26
N GLY A 24 10.65 0.28 10.08
CA GLY A 24 9.80 -0.38 11.08
C GLY A 24 8.57 0.44 11.47
N THR A 25 8.05 1.24 10.53
CA THR A 25 6.92 2.16 10.77
C THR A 25 5.63 1.57 10.21
N PHE A 26 4.53 1.75 10.94
CA PHE A 26 3.20 1.41 10.44
C PHE A 26 2.76 2.35 9.33
N VAL A 27 1.93 1.86 8.42
CA VAL A 27 1.27 2.68 7.40
C VAL A 27 -0.17 2.91 7.82
N VAL A 28 -0.57 4.18 7.85
CA VAL A 28 -1.96 4.57 8.09
C VAL A 28 -2.73 4.51 6.78
N ILE A 29 -3.80 3.73 6.73
CA ILE A 29 -4.71 3.64 5.59
C ILE A 29 -6.12 4.06 6.00
N TRP A 30 -6.89 4.50 5.01
CA TRP A 30 -8.33 4.64 5.13
C TRP A 30 -9.00 3.53 4.33
N GLU A 31 -9.74 2.66 5.00
CA GLU A 31 -10.41 1.50 4.42
C GLU A 31 -11.70 1.22 5.22
N ASP A 32 -12.81 0.93 4.53
CA ASP A 32 -14.11 0.65 5.16
C ASP A 32 -14.58 1.76 6.12
N ASP A 33 -14.45 3.02 5.72
CA ASP A 33 -14.77 4.21 6.54
C ASP A 33 -13.98 4.31 7.86
N GLN A 34 -12.87 3.55 7.99
CA GLN A 34 -12.03 3.54 9.18
C GLN A 34 -10.57 3.85 8.87
N ILE A 35 -9.93 4.58 9.78
CA ILE A 35 -8.48 4.77 9.77
C ILE A 35 -7.84 3.58 10.47
N LYS A 36 -6.94 2.87 9.79
CA LYS A 36 -6.26 1.67 10.28
C LYS A 36 -4.75 1.87 10.21
N GLU A 37 -4.03 1.48 11.26
CA GLU A 37 -2.57 1.33 11.24
C GLU A 37 -2.24 -0.11 10.87
N VAL A 38 -1.50 -0.30 9.78
CA VAL A 38 -1.23 -1.63 9.23
C VAL A 38 0.29 -1.82 9.09
N PRO A 39 0.84 -2.96 9.55
CA PRO A 39 2.23 -3.32 9.28
C PRO A 39 2.52 -3.35 7.77
N PRO A 40 3.71 -2.88 7.34
CA PRO A 40 4.05 -2.86 5.93
C PRO A 40 4.11 -4.26 5.29
N GLU A 41 4.43 -5.31 6.07
CA GLU A 41 4.44 -6.70 5.60
C GLU A 41 3.05 -7.18 5.19
N GLU A 42 2.01 -6.78 5.94
CA GLU A 42 0.64 -7.14 5.63
C GLU A 42 0.16 -6.42 4.35
N LEU A 43 0.49 -5.14 4.19
CA LEU A 43 0.16 -4.40 2.97
C LEU A 43 0.86 -4.95 1.73
N GLU A 44 2.12 -5.40 1.86
CA GLU A 44 2.86 -6.07 0.78
C GLU A 44 2.14 -7.35 0.32
N LEU A 45 1.67 -8.19 1.26
CA LEU A 45 0.87 -9.39 0.96
C LEU A 45 -0.45 -9.04 0.25
N ARG A 46 -1.16 -8.00 0.71
CA ARG A 46 -2.40 -7.52 0.07
C ARG A 46 -2.16 -7.02 -1.36
N MET A 47 -1.00 -6.42 -1.65
CA MET A 47 -0.66 -5.99 -3.01
C MET A 47 -0.36 -7.16 -3.95
N LEU A 48 0.27 -8.21 -3.44
CA LEU A 48 0.55 -9.43 -4.20
C LEU A 48 -0.73 -10.22 -4.52
N SER A 49 -1.69 -10.28 -3.60
CA SER A 49 -2.97 -10.98 -3.82
C SER A 49 -3.85 -10.28 -4.86
N LYS A 50 -3.83 -8.94 -4.93
CA LYS A 50 -4.57 -8.13 -5.94
C LYS A 50 -3.97 -8.16 -7.35
N LYS A 51 -2.85 -8.85 -7.57
CA LYS A 51 -2.18 -8.98 -8.88
C LYS A 51 -2.59 -10.25 -9.63
N ARG A 52 -3.33 -11.17 -8.99
CA ARG A 52 -3.88 -12.39 -9.58
C ARG A 52 -5.30 -12.20 -10.08
#